data_AF-A0AAW0ILT6-F1
#
_entry.id   AF-A0AAW0ILT6-F1
#
_cell.length_a   1.000
_cell.length_b   1.000
_cell.length_c   1.000
_cell.angle_alpha   90.00
_cell.angle_beta   90.00
_cell.angle_gamma   90.00
#
_symmetry.space_group_name_H-M   'P 1'
#
loop_
_entity.id
_entity.type
_entity.pdbx_description
1 polymer ?
#
loop_
_entity_poly.entity_id
_entity_poly.type
_entity_poly.pdbx_seq_one_letter_code
_entity_poly.pdbx_strand_id
1 'polypeptide(L)'
;MLEMTNNEKDTAFHEAVRGNHLDVVKLLIQEGPDFSYSQNDAGETPLYMAVERRFEKLMHLILLRCASLAHDGPLGRTTLHAAVIWNSRGNAYY
;
A
#
# COMPACT_ATOMS: atom_id res chain seq x y z
N MET A 1 5.78 15.85 -8.49
CA MET A 1 6.82 14.88 -8.06
C MET A 1 6.20 13.56 -7.61
N LEU A 2 5.13 13.58 -6.79
CA LEU A 2 4.44 12.36 -6.32
C LEU A 2 3.67 11.59 -7.41
N GLU A 3 3.23 12.27 -8.47
CA GLU A 3 2.52 11.68 -9.62
C GLU A 3 3.44 11.03 -10.65
N MET A 4 4.76 11.22 -10.54
CA MET A 4 5.67 10.64 -11.52
C MET A 4 5.74 9.13 -11.31
N THR A 5 5.65 8.41 -12.42
CA THR A 5 5.69 6.96 -12.44
C THR A 5 6.85 6.42 -13.25
N ASN A 6 7.30 5.22 -12.89
CA ASN A 6 8.22 4.44 -13.72
C ASN A 6 7.45 3.72 -14.85
N ASN A 7 8.14 2.83 -15.59
CA ASN A 7 7.54 2.07 -16.69
C ASN A 7 6.46 1.06 -16.26
N GLU A 8 6.37 0.72 -14.97
CA GLU A 8 5.36 -0.17 -14.37
C GLU A 8 4.18 0.61 -13.77
N LYS A 9 4.13 1.93 -14.00
CA LYS A 9 3.24 2.89 -13.32
C LYS A 9 3.42 2.97 -11.80
N ASP A 10 4.53 2.47 -11.26
CA ASP A 10 4.85 2.66 -9.86
C ASP A 10 5.26 4.11 -9.61
N THR A 11 4.58 4.75 -8.66
CA THR A 11 5.02 6.02 -8.09
C THR A 11 6.18 5.80 -7.13
N ALA A 12 6.86 6.88 -6.73
CA ALA A 12 7.87 6.83 -5.67
C ALA A 12 7.35 6.17 -4.38
N PHE A 13 6.04 6.29 -4.12
CA PHE A 13 5.41 5.65 -2.97
C PHE A 13 5.28 4.13 -3.11
N HIS A 14 4.97 3.62 -4.31
CA HIS A 14 4.96 2.18 -4.57
C HIS A 14 6.35 1.58 -4.29
N GLU A 15 7.40 2.21 -4.79
CA GLU A 15 8.78 1.77 -4.57
C GLU A 15 9.20 1.85 -3.10
N ALA A 16 8.81 2.92 -2.39
CA ALA A 16 9.08 3.04 -0.96
C ALA A 16 8.38 1.94 -0.14
N VAL A 17 7.15 1.57 -0.49
CA VAL A 17 6.44 0.45 0.13
C VAL A 17 7.08 -0.89 -0.26
N ARG A 18 7.43 -1.08 -1.53
CA ARG A 18 8.08 -2.29 -2.06
C ARG A 18 9.38 -2.60 -1.30
N GLY A 19 10.16 -1.56 -1.00
CA GLY A 19 11.39 -1.63 -0.21
C GLY A 19 11.21 -1.61 1.30
N ASN A 20 9.98 -1.49 1.82
CA ASN A 20 9.69 -1.30 3.25
C ASN A 20 10.42 -0.10 3.88
N HIS A 21 10.60 0.98 3.12
CA HIS A 21 11.34 2.17 3.53
C HIS A 21 10.47 3.13 4.34
N LEU A 22 10.28 2.82 5.62
CA LEU A 22 9.35 3.52 6.52
C LEU A 22 9.52 5.05 6.53
N ASP A 23 10.75 5.54 6.60
CA ASP A 23 11.03 6.97 6.71
C ASP A 23 10.81 7.71 5.40
N VAL A 24 11.07 7.06 4.27
CA VAL A 24 10.74 7.59 2.95
C VAL A 24 9.23 7.68 2.79
N VAL A 25 8.48 6.67 3.24
CA VAL A 25 7.01 6.71 3.23
C VAL A 25 6.48 7.86 4.08
N LYS A 26 7.03 8.10 5.28
CA LYS A 26 6.62 9.26 6.10
C LYS A 26 6.83 10.59 5.38
N LEU A 27 7.97 10.78 4.74
CA LEU A 27 8.28 11.99 3.98
C LEU A 27 7.30 12.17 2.83
N LEU A 28 7.03 11.12 2.05
CA LEU A 28 6.11 11.20 0.92
C LEU A 28 4.66 11.49 1.35
N ILE A 29 4.21 10.95 2.48
CA ILE A 29 2.90 11.28 3.08
C ILE A 29 2.86 12.76 3.49
N GLN A 30 3.93 13.29 4.08
CA GLN A 30 3.98 14.69 4.51
C GLN A 30 3.95 15.66 3.34
N GLU A 31 4.57 15.30 2.22
CA GLU A 31 4.58 16.10 0.98
C GLU A 31 3.23 16.09 0.24
N GLY A 32 2.40 15.07 0.43
CA GLY A 32 1.12 14.92 -0.25
C GLY A 32 0.08 14.16 0.55
N PRO A 33 -0.49 14.74 1.63
CA PRO A 33 -1.44 14.05 2.49
C PRO A 33 -2.75 13.67 1.79
N ASP A 34 -3.16 14.47 0.80
CA ASP A 34 -4.38 14.26 0.00
C ASP A 34 -4.12 13.47 -1.29
N PHE A 35 -2.89 13.00 -1.49
CA PHE A 35 -2.54 12.29 -2.71
C PHE A 35 -3.21 10.92 -2.75
N SER A 36 -4.04 10.69 -3.77
CA SER A 36 -4.62 9.39 -4.04
C SER A 36 -3.64 8.54 -4.83
N TYR A 37 -3.19 7.45 -4.23
CA TYR A 37 -2.27 6.51 -4.88
C TYR A 37 -3.06 5.57 -5.81
N SER A 38 -2.92 5.77 -7.11
CA SER A 38 -3.50 4.90 -8.14
C SER A 38 -2.84 3.52 -8.16
N GLN A 39 -3.49 2.55 -8.81
CA GLN A 39 -2.88 1.25 -9.06
C GLN A 39 -1.72 1.35 -10.06
N ASN A 40 -0.68 0.54 -9.84
CA ASN A 40 0.35 0.27 -10.83
C ASN A 40 -0.16 -0.68 -11.94
N ASP A 41 0.69 -1.06 -12.90
CA ASP A 41 0.30 -1.97 -13.98
C ASP A 41 -0.01 -3.40 -13.52
N ALA A 42 0.46 -3.79 -12.33
CA ALA A 42 0.05 -5.04 -11.68
C ALA A 42 -1.35 -4.94 -11.03
N GLY A 43 -1.99 -3.77 -11.07
CA GLY A 43 -3.27 -3.52 -10.39
C GLY A 43 -3.13 -3.33 -8.88
N GLU A 44 -1.93 -3.05 -8.38
CA GLU A 44 -1.66 -2.92 -6.95
C GLU A 44 -1.61 -1.46 -6.54
N THR A 45 -2.32 -1.11 -5.47
CA THR A 45 -2.07 0.15 -4.75
C THR A 45 -0.94 -0.04 -3.73
N PRO A 46 -0.25 1.01 -3.28
CA PRO A 46 0.79 0.85 -2.26
C PRO A 46 0.24 0.29 -0.94
N LEU A 47 -1.01 0.63 -0.57
CA LEU A 47 -1.64 0.04 0.60
C LEU A 47 -1.85 -1.47 0.41
N TYR A 48 -2.30 -1.91 -0.78
CA TYR A 48 -2.42 -3.33 -1.09
C TYR A 48 -1.07 -4.06 -0.92
N MET A 49 0.01 -3.49 -1.46
CA MET A 49 1.36 -4.07 -1.33
C MET A 49 1.80 -4.19 0.14
N ALA A 50 1.54 -3.17 0.97
CA ALA A 50 1.89 -3.20 2.39
C ALA A 50 1.13 -4.30 3.15
N VAL A 51 -0.15 -4.52 2.82
CA VAL A 51 -0.98 -5.57 3.42
C VAL A 51 -0.60 -6.96 2.91
N GLU A 52 -0.41 -7.11 1.60
CA GLU A 52 -0.03 -8.37 0.95
C GLU A 52 1.29 -8.91 1.50
N ARG A 53 2.27 -8.01 1.68
CA ARG A 53 3.60 -8.31 2.23
C ARG A 53 3.65 -8.35 3.76
N ARG A 54 2.51 -8.12 4.44
CA ARG A 54 2.39 -8.08 5.91
C ARG A 54 3.34 -7.09 6.57
N PHE A 55 3.56 -5.92 5.95
CA PHE A 55 4.33 -4.84 6.55
C PHE A 55 3.45 -4.06 7.55
N GLU A 56 3.19 -4.67 8.71
CA GLU A 56 2.26 -4.15 9.72
C GLU A 56 2.53 -2.68 10.08
N LYS A 57 3.80 -2.32 10.31
CA LYS A 57 4.19 -0.94 10.63
C LYS A 57 3.88 0.03 9.49
N LEU A 58 4.13 -0.36 8.24
CA LEU A 58 3.79 0.45 7.07
C LEU A 58 2.28 0.57 6.92
N MET A 59 1.56 -0.54 7.00
CA MET A 59 0.11 -0.57 6.94
C MET A 59 -0.50 0.39 7.97
N HIS A 60 -0.09 0.29 9.24
CA HIS A 60 -0.57 1.19 10.29
C HIS A 60 -0.21 2.65 10.01
N LEU A 61 1.00 2.93 9.54
CA LEU A 61 1.42 4.29 9.19
C LEU A 61 0.55 4.88 8.07
N ILE A 62 0.35 4.13 6.99
CA ILE A 62 -0.41 4.57 5.82
C ILE A 62 -1.89 4.75 6.20
N LEU A 63 -2.49 3.85 6.98
CA LEU A 63 -3.89 3.95 7.46
C LEU A 63 -4.11 5.12 8.43
N LEU A 64 -3.16 5.41 9.32
CA LEU A 64 -3.26 6.52 10.27
C LEU A 64 -3.12 7.91 9.62
N ARG A 65 -2.69 7.98 8.35
CA ARG A 65 -2.36 9.23 7.69
C ARG A 65 -3.12 9.48 6.39
N CYS A 66 -3.52 8.45 5.66
CA CYS A 66 -4.37 8.57 4.48
C CYS A 66 -5.74 7.97 4.76
N ALA A 67 -6.70 8.84 5.09
CA ALA A 67 -8.09 8.45 5.35
C ALA A 67 -8.89 8.05 4.09
N SER A 68 -8.37 8.35 2.89
CA SER A 68 -9.04 8.14 1.59
C SER A 68 -8.35 7.11 0.68
N LEU A 69 -7.73 6.07 1.24
CA LEU A 69 -6.99 5.11 0.41
C LEU A 69 -7.96 4.31 -0.45
N ALA A 70 -7.85 4.51 -1.77
CA ALA A 70 -8.49 3.68 -2.78
C ALA A 70 -8.33 2.21 -2.41
N HIS A 71 -9.46 1.55 -2.26
CA HIS A 71 -9.53 0.20 -1.72
C HIS A 71 -9.19 -0.86 -2.75
N ASP A 72 -8.69 -0.47 -3.93
CA ASP A 72 -8.60 -1.35 -5.07
C ASP A 72 -7.27 -2.10 -5.11
N GLY A 73 -7.35 -3.35 -5.53
CA GLY A 73 -6.24 -4.27 -5.69
C GLY A 73 -6.49 -5.19 -6.89
N PRO A 74 -5.52 -6.03 -7.23
CA PRO A 74 -5.56 -6.81 -8.46
C PRO A 74 -6.73 -7.79 -8.48
N LEU A 75 -7.36 -7.92 -9.65
CA LEU A 75 -8.52 -8.78 -9.92
C LEU A 75 -9.79 -8.36 -9.15
N GLY A 76 -9.98 -7.06 -8.90
CA GLY A 76 -11.14 -6.54 -8.16
C GLY A 76 -11.12 -6.86 -6.67
N ARG A 77 -9.98 -7.35 -6.15
CA ARG A 77 -9.79 -7.62 -4.72
C ARG A 77 -9.47 -6.33 -4.01
N THR A 78 -10.18 -6.06 -2.93
CA THR A 78 -9.86 -4.89 -2.11
C THR A 78 -8.77 -5.16 -1.10
N THR A 79 -8.18 -4.10 -0.54
CA THR A 79 -7.22 -4.20 0.57
C THR A 79 -7.77 -4.99 1.77
N LEU A 80 -9.08 -4.89 2.03
CA LEU A 80 -9.78 -5.69 3.03
C LEU A 80 -9.78 -7.19 2.70
N HIS A 81 -9.92 -7.57 1.42
CA HIS A 81 -9.78 -8.97 1.01
C HIS A 81 -8.39 -9.51 1.34
N ALA A 82 -7.33 -8.72 1.07
CA ALA A 82 -5.97 -9.10 1.43
C ALA A 82 -5.81 -9.26 2.96
N ALA A 83 -6.33 -8.33 3.77
CA ALA A 83 -6.26 -8.40 5.23
C ALA A 83 -6.92 -9.67 5.81
N VAL A 84 -8.08 -10.08 5.27
CA VAL A 84 -8.82 -11.28 5.71
C VAL A 84 -8.12 -12.59 5.31
N ILE A 85 -7.56 -12.66 4.10
CA ILE A 85 -6.78 -13.83 3.64
C ILE A 85 -5.58 -14.10 4.55
N TRP A 86 -4.99 -13.05 5.12
CA TRP A 86 -3.80 -13.19 5.96
C TRP A 86 -4.12 -13.34 7.45
N ASN A 87 -5.22 -12.76 7.96
CA ASN A 87 -5.71 -13.03 9.31
C ASN A 87 -6.15 -14.50 9.47
N SER A 88 -6.76 -15.08 8.44
CA SER A 88 -7.14 -16.51 8.45
C SER A 88 -5.95 -17.48 8.40
N ARG A 89 -4.80 -17.05 7.85
CA ARG A 89 -3.55 -17.84 7.86
C ARG A 89 -2.77 -17.76 9.17
N GLY A 90 -3.18 -16.88 10.11
CA GLY A 90 -2.63 -16.80 11.47
C GLY A 90 -3.24 -17.81 12.45
N ASN A 91 -4.41 -18.39 12.12
CA ASN A 91 -5.14 -19.32 13.00
C ASN A 91 -5.02 -20.79 12.58
N ALA A 92 -4.13 -21.14 11.64
CA ALA A 92 -3.96 -22.51 11.15
C ALA A 92 -2.84 -23.30 11.87
N TYR A 93 -2.29 -22.79 12.98
CA TYR A 93 -1.29 -23.50 13.78
C TYR A 93 -1.55 -23.34 15.29
N TYR A 94 -2.62 -23.99 15.76
CA TYR A 94 -2.70 -24.58 17.11
C TYR A 94 -3.42 -25.91 17.01
#